data_AF-A0A074THL6-F1
#
_entry.id   AF-A0A074THL6-F1
#
_cell.length_a   1.000
_cell.length_b   1.000
_cell.length_c   1.000
_cell.angle_alpha   90.00
_cell.angle_beta   90.00
_cell.angle_gamma   90.00
#
_symmetry.space_group_name_H-M   'P 1'
#
loop_
_entity.id
_entity.type
_entity.pdbx_description
1 polymer ?
#
loop_
_entity_poly.entity_id
_entity_poly.type
_entity_poly.pdbx_seq_one_letter_code
_entity_poly.pdbx_strand_id
1 'polypeptide(L)' 'MGEQPRMMVMIGTDELDGLRAEITALREAIRGATIKPRDEWERIEDHAERAGVQRQTVRLWIRQGKIDSKRIGNVTYVRG' A
#
# COMPACT_ATOMS: atom_id res chain seq x y z
N MET A 1 40.63 -5.32 26.20
CA MET A 1 39.82 -4.29 25.54
C MET A 1 40.37 -4.12 24.14
N GLY A 2 39.68 -4.63 23.13
CA GLY A 2 40.13 -4.54 21.74
C GLY A 2 39.58 -3.28 21.10
N GLU A 3 40.45 -2.35 20.72
CA GLU A 3 40.08 -1.22 19.87
C GLU A 3 39.65 -1.77 18.51
N GLN A 4 38.37 -1.58 18.17
CA GLN A 4 37.89 -1.83 16.82
C GLN A 4 38.56 -0.79 15.90
N PRO A 5 39.22 -1.21 14.80
CA PRO A 5 39.83 -0.27 13.88
C PRO A 5 38.73 0.62 13.29
N ARG A 6 38.75 1.90 13.65
CA ARG A 6 37.93 2.93 13.00
C ARG A 6 38.43 3.09 11.57
N MET A 7 37.74 2.44 10.64
CA MET A 7 37.94 2.66 9.23
C MET A 7 37.36 4.04 8.88
N MET A 8 38.24 5.01 8.65
CA MET A 8 37.86 6.33 8.17
C MET A 8 37.66 6.23 6.67
N VAL A 9 36.40 6.11 6.24
CA VAL A 9 36.03 6.10 4.83
C VAL A 9 35.97 7.57 4.38
N MET A 10 36.87 7.96 3.48
CA MET A 10 36.81 9.27 2.85
C MET A 10 35.73 9.20 1.77
N ILE A 11 34.53 9.71 2.08
CA ILE A 11 33.44 9.81 1.11
C ILE A 11 33.60 11.14 0.39
N GLY A 12 33.64 11.10 -0.93
CA GLY A 12 33.69 12.32 -1.74
C GLY A 12 32.43 13.16 -1.50
N THR A 13 32.59 14.47 -1.37
CA THR A 13 31.44 15.39 -1.22
C THR A 13 30.43 15.23 -2.35
N ASP A 14 30.91 14.92 -3.55
CA ASP A 14 30.09 14.73 -4.76
C ASP A 14 29.20 13.48 -4.67
N GLU A 15 29.65 12.42 -3.99
CA GLU A 15 28.86 11.20 -3.76
C GLU A 15 27.73 11.46 -2.75
N LEU A 16 28.01 12.27 -1.71
CA LEU A 16 27.00 12.66 -0.73
C LEU A 16 25.95 13.59 -1.34
N ASP A 17 26.37 14.50 -2.22
CA ASP A 17 25.47 15.40 -2.93
C ASP A 17 24.57 14.61 -3.91
N GLY A 18 25.13 13.62 -4.61
CA GLY A 18 24.37 12.69 -5.45
C GLY A 18 23.32 11.91 -4.65
N LEU A 19 23.72 11.33 -3.51
CA LEU A 19 22.80 10.59 -2.64
C LEU A 19 21.68 11.49 -2.09
N ARG A 20 22.00 12.74 -1.75
CA ARG A 20 21.02 13.71 -1.26
C ARG A 20 20.03 14.12 -2.33
N ALA A 21 20.48 14.25 -3.58
CA ALA A 21 19.60 14.53 -4.72
C ALA A 21 18.63 13.36 -4.97
N GLU A 22 19.10 12.11 -4.92
CA GLU A 22 18.24 10.92 -5.08
C GLU A 22 17.19 10.81 -3.97
N ILE A 23 17.58 11.03 -2.71
CA ILE A 23 16.63 11.03 -1.58
C ILE A 23 15.56 12.12 -1.77
N THR A 24 15.95 13.27 -2.31
CA THR A 24 15.01 14.37 -2.57
C THR A 24 14.03 13.99 -3.68
N ALA A 25 14.51 13.44 -4.79
CA ALA A 25 13.68 12.98 -5.89
C ALA A 25 12.69 11.88 -5.45
N LEU A 26 13.14 10.92 -4.65
CA LEU A 26 12.28 9.87 -4.09
C LEU A 26 11.19 10.45 -3.17
N ARG A 27 11.54 11.43 -2.33
CA ARG A 27 10.57 12.11 -1.46
C ARG A 27 9.54 12.89 -2.25
N GLU A 28 9.94 13.55 -3.33
CA GLU A 28 9.02 14.26 -4.22
C GLU A 28 8.09 13.29 -4.96
N ALA A 29 8.62 12.16 -5.46
CA ALA A 29 7.81 11.12 -6.09
C ALA A 29 6.78 10.53 -5.11
N ILE A 30 7.16 10.27 -3.86
CA ILE A 30 6.27 9.78 -2.81
C ILE A 30 5.24 10.84 -2.40
N ARG A 31 5.64 12.12 -2.29
CA ARG A 31 4.72 13.22 -1.94
C ARG A 31 3.72 13.51 -3.06
N GLY A 32 4.15 13.41 -4.32
CA GLY A 32 3.29 13.57 -5.49
C GLY A 32 2.34 12.39 -5.69
N ALA A 33 2.72 11.20 -5.24
CA ALA A 33 1.84 10.06 -5.11
C ALA A 33 0.81 10.32 -3.99
N THR A 34 -0.21 11.11 -4.31
CA THR A 34 -1.45 11.10 -3.53
C THR A 34 -2.00 9.68 -3.63
N ILE A 35 -1.70 8.84 -2.64
CA ILE A 35 -2.39 7.58 -2.42
C ILE A 35 -3.81 8.01 -2.09
N LYS A 36 -4.68 8.15 -3.10
CA LYS A 36 -6.12 8.18 -2.84
C LYS A 36 -6.40 6.91 -2.06
N PRO A 37 -6.83 6.98 -0.79
CA PRO A 37 -7.30 5.79 -0.12
C PRO A 37 -8.37 5.22 -1.04
N ARG A 38 -8.18 3.97 -1.47
CA ARG A 38 -9.20 3.30 -2.28
C ARG A 38 -10.48 3.38 -1.47
N ASP A 39 -11.57 3.80 -2.11
CA ASP A 39 -12.86 3.89 -1.45
C ASP A 39 -13.07 2.56 -0.71
N GLU A 40 -13.17 2.60 0.62
CA GLU A 40 -13.03 1.40 1.45
C GLU A 40 -14.09 0.35 1.08
N TRP A 41 -15.16 0.81 0.45
CA TRP A 41 -16.34 0.05 0.09
C TRP A 41 -16.41 -0.13 -1.42
N GLU A 42 -16.09 -1.33 -1.88
CA GLU A 42 -16.24 -1.71 -3.29
C GLU A 42 -17.51 -2.56 -3.48
N ARG A 43 -18.04 -2.66 -4.70
CA ARG A 43 -19.18 -3.55 -4.95
C ARG A 43 -18.72 -5.01 -4.85
N ILE A 44 -19.64 -5.91 -4.52
CA ILE A 44 -19.36 -7.36 -4.53
C ILE A 44 -18.78 -7.82 -5.88
N GLU A 45 -19.22 -7.22 -6.98
CA GLU A 45 -18.78 -7.59 -8.32
C GLU A 45 -17.29 -7.27 -8.52
N ASP A 46 -16.89 -6.05 -8.18
CA ASP A 46 -15.51 -5.58 -8.29
C ASP A 46 -14.58 -6.34 -7.33
N HIS A 47 -15.05 -6.61 -6.11
CA HIS A 47 -14.31 -7.42 -5.15
C HIS A 47 -14.06 -8.85 -5.66
N ALA A 48 -15.10 -9.46 -6.24
CA ALA A 48 -15.04 -10.81 -6.77
C ALA A 48 -14.04 -10.91 -7.93
N GLU A 49 -14.07 -9.95 -8.85
CA GLU A 49 -13.13 -9.87 -9.96
C GLU A 49 -11.68 -9.69 -9.48
N ARG A 50 -11.45 -8.75 -8.55
CA ARG A 50 -10.12 -8.50 -7.97
C ARG A 50 -9.57 -9.73 -7.23
N ALA A 51 -10.41 -10.42 -6.47
CA ALA A 51 -10.01 -11.60 -5.72
C ALA A 51 -9.97 -12.89 -6.56
N GLY A 52 -10.38 -12.85 -7.83
CA GLY A 52 -10.42 -14.02 -8.71
C GLY A 52 -11.45 -15.08 -8.27
N VAL A 53 -12.54 -14.67 -7.61
CA VAL A 53 -13.57 -15.57 -7.08
C VAL A 53 -14.95 -15.24 -7.63
N GLN A 54 -15.91 -16.15 -7.44
CA GLN A 54 -17.30 -15.87 -7.78
C GLN A 54 -17.98 -14.99 -6.73
N ARG A 55 -18.98 -14.21 -7.15
CA ARG A 55 -19.82 -13.38 -6.26
C ARG A 55 -20.47 -14.19 -5.13
N GLN A 56 -20.78 -15.46 -5.37
CA GLN A 56 -21.35 -16.36 -4.37
C GLN A 56 -20.36 -16.66 -3.23
N THR A 57 -19.07 -16.79 -3.55
CA THR A 57 -17.99 -16.94 -2.56
C THR A 57 -17.89 -15.71 -1.67
N VAL A 58 -17.96 -14.51 -2.26
CA VAL A 58 -17.97 -13.25 -1.50
C VAL A 58 -19.19 -13.17 -0.57
N ARG A 59 -20.38 -13.53 -1.06
CA ARG A 59 -21.60 -13.60 -0.22
C ARG A 59 -21.48 -14.61 0.91
N LEU A 60 -20.78 -15.72 0.68
CA LEU A 60 -20.49 -16.70 1.72
C LEU A 60 -19.56 -16.11 2.79
N TRP A 61 -18.53 -15.37 2.40
CA TRP A 61 -17.62 -14.69 3.33
C TRP A 61 -18.35 -13.64 4.18
N ILE A 62 -19.27 -12.87 3.59
CA ILE A 62 -20.14 -11.95 4.32
C ILE A 62 -20.97 -12.73 5.35
N ARG A 63 -21.62 -13.84 4.94
CA ARG A 63 -22.43 -14.66 5.85
C ARG A 63 -21.60 -15.30 6.97
N GLN A 64 -20.34 -15.63 6.69
CA GLN A 64 -19.38 -16.14 7.67
C GLN A 64 -18.79 -15.04 8.57
N GLY A 65 -19.12 -13.76 8.34
CA GLY A 65 -18.56 -12.63 9.08
C GLY A 65 -17.08 -12.37 8.82
N LYS A 66 -16.53 -12.91 7.73
CA LYS A 66 -15.12 -12.71 7.36
C LYS A 66 -14.85 -11.35 6.71
N ILE A 67 -15.89 -10.72 6.17
CA ILE A 67 -15.82 -9.46 5.44
C ILE A 67 -17.01 -8.60 5.84
N ASP A 68 -16.74 -7.33 6.15
CA ASP A 68 -17.78 -6.35 6.43
C ASP A 68 -18.57 -6.03 5.17
N SER A 69 -19.88 -5.94 5.32
CA SER A 69 -20.77 -5.55 4.23
C SER A 69 -21.72 -4.45 4.66
N LYS A 70 -22.08 -3.59 3.71
CA LYS A 70 -23.14 -2.61 3.88
C LYS A 70 -24.04 -2.60 2.65
N ARG A 71 -25.30 -2.26 2.83
CA ARG A 71 -26.27 -2.12 1.74
C ARG A 71 -26.66 -0.67 1.58
N ILE A 72 -26.53 -0.15 0.36
CA ILE A 72 -26.99 1.20 -0.01
C ILE A 72 -27.96 1.01 -1.18
N GLY A 73 -29.26 1.22 -0.91
CA GLY A 73 -30.35 0.90 -1.84
C GLY A 73 -30.38 -0.60 -2.19
N ASN A 74 -30.23 -0.90 -3.48
CA ASN A 74 -30.21 -2.28 -3.99
C ASN A 74 -28.81 -2.86 -4.20
N VAL A 75 -27.76 -2.11 -3.87
CA VAL A 75 -26.37 -2.55 -4.08
C VAL A 75 -25.74 -2.93 -2.72
N THR A 76 -25.06 -4.07 -2.70
CA THR A 76 -24.25 -4.51 -1.55
C THR A 76 -22.79 -4.18 -1.81
N TYR A 77 -22.19 -3.49 -0.85
CA TYR A 77 -20.78 -3.14 -0.83
C TYR A 77 -20.06 -3.98 0.22
N VAL A 78 -18.79 -4.24 -0.03
CA VAL A 78 -17.89 -4.99 0.84
C VAL A 78 -16.64 -4.17 1.11
N ARG A 79 -16.10 -4.33 2.32
CA ARG A 79 -14.83 -3.72 2.69
C ARG A 79 -13.69 -4.67 2.33
N GLY A 80 -12.83 -4.27 1.40
CA GLY A 80 -11.85 -5.13 0.77
C GLY A 80 -10.40 -4.80 1.09
#